data_AF-A0A957IMZ6-F1
#
_entry.id   AF-A0A957IMZ6-F1
#
_cell.length_a   1.000
_cell.length_b   1.000
_cell.length_c   1.000
_cell.angle_alpha   90.00
_cell.angle_beta   90.00
_cell.angle_gamma   90.00
#
_symmetry.space_group_name_H-M   'P 1'
#
loop_
_entity.id
_entity.type
_entity.pdbx_description
1 polymer ?
#
loop_
_entity_poly.entity_id
_entity_poly.type
_entity_poly.pdbx_seq_one_letter_code
_entity_poly.pdbx_strand_id
1 'polypeptide(L)'
;MEEKIETLLSEMTLAEKVSLLAGADMWRTVAIERLGVPSVQVTDGPNGARGTDDNLGKTSMCFPVGVAMGATWNPDLIRRVGVKLAAEARAKGGHVLLAPTVNI
;
A
#
# COMPACT_ATOMS: atom_id res chain seq x y z
N MET A 1 -0.69 -3.32 -21.36
CA MET A 1 -1.02 -2.76 -20.03
C MET A 1 -1.46 -1.31 -20.18
N GLU A 2 -0.66 -0.46 -20.83
CA GLU A 2 -1.01 0.94 -21.17
C GLU A 2 -2.32 1.04 -21.95
N GLU A 3 -2.52 0.22 -22.97
CA GLU A 3 -3.78 0.19 -23.75
C GLU A 3 -5.03 -0.02 -22.87
N LYS A 4 -4.95 -0.86 -21.83
CA LYS A 4 -6.07 -1.10 -20.91
C LYS A 4 -6.37 0.13 -20.03
N ILE A 5 -5.33 0.87 -19.65
CA ILE A 5 -5.47 2.10 -18.86
C ILE A 5 -6.15 3.18 -19.72
N GLU A 6 -5.67 3.37 -20.95
CA GLU A 6 -6.25 4.35 -21.89
C GLU A 6 -7.72 4.06 -22.20
N THR A 7 -8.08 2.80 -22.42
CA THR A 7 -9.49 2.41 -22.59
C THR A 7 -10.34 2.78 -21.38
N LEU A 8 -9.91 2.41 -20.16
CA LEU A 8 -10.63 2.76 -18.94
C LEU A 8 -10.77 4.28 -18.76
N LEU A 9 -9.71 5.05 -19.03
CA LEU A 9 -9.73 6.51 -18.95
C LEU A 9 -10.68 7.13 -19.99
N SER A 10 -10.81 6.53 -21.18
CA SER A 10 -11.75 7.01 -22.20
C SER A 10 -13.21 6.76 -21.84
N GLU A 11 -13.49 5.68 -21.09
CA GLU A 11 -14.83 5.29 -20.64
C GLU A 11 -15.27 5.98 -19.33
N MET A 12 -14.35 6.64 -18.62
CA MET A 12 -14.64 7.40 -17.41
C MET A 12 -15.23 8.78 -17.73
N THR A 13 -16.29 9.13 -17.00
CA THR A 13 -16.77 10.51 -16.89
C THR A 13 -15.74 11.40 -16.21
N LEU A 14 -15.89 12.72 -16.36
CA LEU A 14 -15.04 13.68 -15.64
C LEU A 14 -15.14 13.51 -14.12
N ALA A 15 -16.34 13.24 -13.60
CA ALA A 15 -16.56 13.04 -12.17
C ALA A 15 -15.82 11.78 -11.65
N GLU A 16 -15.85 10.67 -12.38
CA GLU A 16 -15.10 9.44 -12.06
C GLU A 16 -13.58 9.70 -12.09
N LYS A 17 -13.08 10.53 -13.02
CA LYS A 17 -11.66 10.91 -13.05
C LYS A 17 -11.27 11.75 -11.84
N VAL A 18 -12.09 12.74 -11.50
CA VAL A 18 -11.85 13.62 -10.35
C VAL A 18 -11.89 12.86 -9.04
N SER A 19 -12.79 11.89 -8.89
CA SER A 19 -12.89 11.11 -7.65
C SER A 19 -11.64 10.27 -7.35
N LEU A 20 -10.90 9.85 -8.38
CA LEU A 20 -9.64 9.11 -8.23
C LEU A 20 -8.46 9.97 -7.73
N LEU A 21 -8.60 11.29 -7.67
CA LEU A 21 -7.55 12.21 -7.20
C LEU A 21 -7.50 12.35 -5.66
N ALA A 22 -8.40 11.66 -4.94
CA ALA A 22 -8.44 11.63 -3.49
C ALA A 22 -8.70 10.20 -2.98
N GLY A 23 -8.39 9.97 -1.70
CA GLY A 23 -8.82 8.76 -1.01
C GLY A 23 -10.34 8.74 -0.84
N ALA A 24 -10.93 7.55 -0.91
CA ALA A 24 -12.29 7.31 -0.44
C ALA A 24 -12.36 7.42 1.09
N ASP A 25 -11.30 6.97 1.76
CA ASP A 25 -11.07 7.12 3.20
C ASP A 25 -9.55 7.26 3.44
N MET A 26 -9.13 7.22 4.72
CA MET A 26 -7.72 7.34 5.11
C MET A 26 -6.79 6.26 4.50
N TRP A 27 -7.35 5.10 4.15
CA TRP A 27 -6.62 3.89 3.77
C TRP A 27 -7.02 3.33 2.41
N ARG A 28 -7.98 3.92 1.70
CA ARG A 28 -8.56 3.34 0.47
C ARG A 28 -8.74 4.36 -0.63
N THR A 29 -8.50 3.94 -1.88
CA THR A 29 -8.87 4.72 -3.07
C THR A 29 -10.36 4.57 -3.39
N VAL A 30 -10.89 5.49 -4.18
CA VAL A 30 -12.25 5.36 -4.75
C VAL A 30 -12.30 4.21 -5.76
N ALA A 31 -13.39 3.43 -5.73
CA ALA A 31 -13.68 2.39 -6.72
C ALA A 31 -14.59 2.95 -7.82
N ILE A 32 -14.42 2.48 -9.06
CA ILE A 32 -15.31 2.77 -10.19
C ILE A 32 -15.98 1.45 -10.60
N GLU A 33 -17.05 1.07 -9.89
CA GLU A 33 -17.67 -0.25 -9.99
C GLU A 33 -18.18 -0.58 -11.40
N ARG A 34 -18.78 0.40 -12.09
CA ARG A 34 -19.29 0.26 -13.46
C ARG A 34 -18.20 -0.18 -14.46
N LEU A 35 -16.96 0.24 -14.23
CA LEU A 35 -15.80 -0.08 -15.06
C LEU A 35 -14.93 -1.21 -14.47
N GLY A 36 -15.36 -1.82 -13.36
CA GLY A 36 -14.62 -2.88 -12.68
C GLY A 36 -13.29 -2.43 -12.09
N VAL A 37 -13.13 -1.14 -11.76
CA VAL A 37 -11.92 -0.62 -11.09
C VAL A 37 -12.11 -0.74 -9.57
N PRO A 38 -11.39 -1.65 -8.89
CA PRO A 38 -11.57 -1.87 -7.46
C PRO A 38 -10.93 -0.76 -6.63
N SER A 39 -11.37 -0.65 -5.37
CA SER A 39 -10.68 0.14 -4.37
C SER A 39 -9.34 -0.51 -4.00
N VAL A 40 -8.29 0.30 -3.93
CA VAL A 40 -6.96 -0.12 -3.49
C VAL A 40 -6.78 0.29 -2.04
N GLN A 41 -6.51 -0.68 -1.18
CA GLN A 41 -6.18 -0.44 0.22
C GLN A 41 -4.69 -0.22 0.41
N VAL A 42 -4.31 0.92 1.00
CA VAL A 42 -2.97 1.21 1.50
C VAL A 42 -2.89 0.87 2.99
N THR A 43 -1.68 0.60 3.47
CA THR A 43 -1.44 0.41 4.91
C THR A 43 -0.07 0.93 5.29
N ASP A 44 0.01 1.53 6.47
CA ASP A 44 1.29 2.00 6.98
C ASP A 44 2.29 0.88 7.21
N GLY A 45 3.54 1.28 6.97
CA GLY A 45 4.72 0.83 7.67
C GLY A 45 5.43 2.00 8.35
N PRO A 46 6.79 2.05 8.40
CA PRO A 46 7.73 1.41 7.46
C PRO A 46 8.35 0.08 7.91
N ASN A 47 8.13 -0.34 9.16
CA ASN A 47 8.77 -1.53 9.76
C ASN A 47 7.75 -2.60 10.21
N GLY A 48 6.58 -2.62 9.58
CA GLY A 48 5.50 -3.58 9.81
C GLY A 48 4.32 -3.20 8.92
N ALA A 49 3.30 -4.05 8.83
CA ALA A 49 2.04 -3.70 8.16
C ALA A 49 0.92 -3.49 9.18
N ARG A 50 0.60 -2.23 9.48
CA ARG A 50 -0.32 -1.86 10.57
C ARG A 50 -1.76 -2.35 10.34
N GLY A 51 -2.22 -2.34 9.09
CA GLY A 51 -3.63 -2.50 8.71
C GLY A 51 -4.34 -1.15 8.54
N THR A 52 -5.68 -1.18 8.57
CA THR A 52 -6.55 0.00 8.43
C THR A 52 -7.30 0.36 9.71
N ASP A 53 -7.18 -0.46 10.75
CA ASP A 53 -7.86 -0.23 12.03
C ASP A 53 -6.89 0.42 13.01
N ASP A 54 -7.36 1.47 13.69
CA ASP A 54 -6.73 1.98 14.91
C ASP A 54 -7.04 1.08 16.13
N ASN A 55 -7.92 0.09 15.95
CA ASN A 55 -8.25 -0.88 16.99
C ASN A 55 -7.15 -1.94 17.11
N LEU A 56 -6.53 -1.95 18.30
CA LEU A 56 -5.42 -2.76 18.82
C LEU A 56 -5.55 -4.31 18.66
N GLY A 57 -6.56 -4.83 17.95
CA GLY A 57 -6.94 -6.24 17.95
C GLY A 57 -6.12 -7.16 17.03
N LYS A 58 -5.43 -6.62 16.01
CA LYS A 58 -4.61 -7.43 15.10
C LYS A 58 -3.15 -7.05 15.21
N THR A 59 -2.37 -7.87 15.91
CA THR A 59 -0.91 -7.73 16.03
C THR A 59 -0.23 -7.71 14.66
N SER A 60 0.93 -7.08 14.61
CA SER A 60 1.77 -6.95 13.40
C SER A 60 3.20 -7.33 13.74
N MET A 61 3.94 -7.86 12.77
CA MET A 61 5.38 -8.08 12.85
C MET A 61 6.08 -6.72 12.87
N CYS A 62 6.63 -6.37 14.03
CA CYS A 62 7.45 -5.17 14.18
C CYS A 62 8.92 -5.53 13.91
N PHE A 63 9.40 -5.17 12.72
CA PHE A 63 10.81 -5.26 12.35
C PHE A 63 11.63 -4.13 13.00
N PRO A 64 12.96 -4.29 13.12
CA PRO A 64 13.83 -3.19 13.52
C PRO A 64 13.62 -1.94 12.66
N VAL A 65 13.78 -0.76 13.25
CA VAL A 65 13.67 0.53 12.54
C VAL A 65 14.67 0.66 11.39
N GLY A 66 14.39 1.54 10.42
CA GLY A 66 15.20 1.76 9.22
C GLY A 66 16.69 1.97 9.49
N VAL A 67 17.04 2.74 10.51
CA VAL A 67 18.46 2.98 10.88
C VAL A 67 19.16 1.71 11.38
N ALA A 68 18.49 0.86 12.17
CA ALA A 68 19.06 -0.39 12.65
C ALA A 68 19.21 -1.40 11.50
N MET A 69 18.22 -1.45 10.60
CA MET A 69 18.30 -2.24 9.38
C MET A 69 19.43 -1.75 8.46
N GLY A 70 19.57 -0.44 8.25
CA GLY A 70 20.64 0.16 7.46
C GLY A 70 22.03 -0.11 8.04
N ALA A 71 22.16 -0.09 9.37
CA ALA A 71 23.40 -0.41 10.08
C ALA A 71 23.89 -1.86 9.86
N THR A 72 23.07 -2.74 9.29
CA THR A 72 23.52 -4.10 8.91
C THR A 72 24.37 -4.13 7.65
N TRP A 73 24.29 -3.09 6.79
CA TRP A 73 24.92 -3.05 5.48
C TRP A 73 24.68 -4.30 4.62
N ASN A 74 23.49 -4.92 4.77
CA ASN A 74 23.19 -6.22 4.17
C ASN A 74 21.91 -6.16 3.29
N PRO A 75 22.04 -5.88 1.98
CA PRO A 75 20.91 -5.79 1.07
C PRO A 75 20.08 -7.08 0.97
N ASP A 76 20.71 -8.25 1.07
CA ASP A 76 20.01 -9.54 1.05
C ASP A 76 19.14 -9.75 2.29
N LEU A 77 19.60 -9.29 3.45
CA LEU A 77 18.78 -9.25 4.66
C LEU A 77 17.57 -8.33 4.47
N ILE A 78 17.76 -7.12 3.93
CA ILE A 78 16.67 -6.18 3.67
C ILE A 78 15.65 -6.73 2.68
N ARG A 79 16.12 -7.41 1.63
CA ARG A 79 15.24 -8.11 0.67
C ARG A 79 14.38 -9.16 1.36
N ARG A 80 14.96 -9.96 2.28
CA ARG A 80 14.19 -10.95 3.05
C ARG A 80 13.15 -10.30 3.96
N VAL A 81 13.49 -9.17 4.59
CA VAL A 81 12.53 -8.37 5.37
C VAL A 81 11.39 -7.87 4.48
N GLY A 82 11.71 -7.30 3.31
CA GLY A 82 10.71 -6.84 2.34
C GLY A 82 9.72 -7.93 1.91
N VAL A 83 10.20 -9.16 1.67
CA VAL A 83 9.32 -10.31 1.36
C VAL A 83 8.34 -10.60 2.51
N LYS A 84 8.79 -10.49 3.76
CA LYS A 84 7.93 -10.73 4.94
C LYS A 84 6.94 -9.60 5.16
N LEU A 85 7.36 -8.34 4.98
CA LEU A 85 6.47 -7.17 5.00
C LEU A 85 5.38 -7.28 3.92
N ALA A 86 5.72 -7.71 2.71
CA ALA A 86 4.74 -7.89 1.63
C ALA A 86 3.72 -9.00 1.96
N ALA A 87 4.17 -10.11 2.57
CA ALA A 87 3.28 -11.17 3.03
C ALA A 87 2.32 -10.67 4.12
N GLU A 88 2.81 -9.83 5.02
CA GLU A 88 2.01 -9.24 6.09
C GLU A 88 0.99 -8.22 5.58
N ALA A 89 1.41 -7.33 4.68
CA ALA A 89 0.51 -6.36 4.04
C ALA A 89 -0.67 -7.09 3.38
N ARG A 90 -0.40 -8.16 2.63
CA ARG A 90 -1.47 -9.00 2.06
C ARG A 90 -2.37 -9.64 3.11
N ALA A 91 -1.81 -10.15 4.21
CA ALA A 91 -2.60 -10.72 5.30
C ALA A 91 -3.52 -9.69 5.98
N LYS A 92 -3.19 -8.39 5.88
CA LYS A 92 -4.02 -7.26 6.35
C LYS A 92 -4.98 -6.72 5.26
N GLY A 93 -5.01 -7.32 4.07
CA GLY A 93 -5.76 -6.82 2.92
C GLY A 93 -5.15 -5.59 2.24
N GLY A 94 -3.93 -5.20 2.64
CA GLY A 94 -3.18 -4.12 2.02
C GLY A 94 -2.63 -4.53 0.65
N HIS A 95 -2.87 -3.66 -0.33
CA HIS A 95 -2.35 -3.78 -1.69
C HIS A 95 -1.05 -2.98 -1.84
N VAL A 96 -0.93 -1.88 -1.10
CA VAL A 96 0.23 -1.01 -1.07
C VAL A 96 0.68 -0.83 0.38
N LEU A 97 1.97 -1.06 0.64
CA LEU A 97 2.61 -0.74 1.91
C LEU A 97 3.27 0.64 1.78
N LEU A 98 2.96 1.57 2.69
CA LEU A 98 3.52 2.91 2.71
C LEU A 98 4.94 2.87 3.32
N ALA A 99 5.90 2.37 2.53
CA ALA A 99 7.28 2.12 2.92
C ALA A 99 8.19 2.06 1.67
N PRO A 100 9.52 2.15 1.83
CA PRO A 100 10.26 2.50 3.05
C PRO A 100 10.29 4.02 3.30
N THR A 101 10.79 4.42 4.48
CA THR A 101 11.14 5.82 4.77
C THR A 101 12.63 6.03 4.57
N VAL A 102 13.02 7.02 3.75
CA VAL A 102 14.41 7.24 3.29
C VAL A 102 14.81 8.73 3.30
N ASN A 103 14.23 9.52 4.20
CA ASN A 103 14.62 10.92 4.40
C ASN A 103 16.05 11.03 4.99
N ILE A 104 16.70 12.19 4.79
CA ILE A 104 18.05 12.54 5.30
C ILE A 104 17.95 13.57 6.41
#